data_AF-A0A1R0WA01-F1
#
_entry.id   AF-A0A1R0WA01-F1
#
_cell.length_a   1.000
_cell.length_b   1.000
_cell.length_c   1.000
_cell.angle_alpha   90.00
_cell.angle_beta   90.00
_cell.angle_gamma   90.00
#
_symmetry.space_group_name_H-M   'P 1'
#
loop_
_entity.id
_entity.type
_entity.pdbx_description
1 polymer ?
#
loop_
_entity_poly.entity_id
_entity_poly.type
_entity_poly.pdbx_seq_one_letter_code
_entity_poly.pdbx_strand_id
1 'polypeptide(L)'
;MQQDINVQLAIYTWLQAIGTNITAIGQTKILSRSTEVQDEGQNLVVIGNIIQSIANAVQTELTLQQTPFVTNKSANNWNAFGSLLQSIGNSIQAIATEASD
;
A
#
# COMPACT_ATOMS: atom_id res chain seq x y z
N MET A 1 8.47 -10.94 21.04
CA MET A 1 7.66 -11.78 20.13
C MET A 1 6.25 -11.22 19.93
N GLN A 2 5.35 -11.22 20.92
CA GLN A 2 3.99 -10.66 20.74
C GLN A 2 3.98 -9.13 20.51
N GLN A 3 4.85 -8.39 21.22
CA GLN A 3 4.98 -6.94 21.02
C GLN A 3 5.49 -6.59 19.62
N ASP A 4 6.41 -7.38 19.06
CA ASP A 4 6.94 -7.15 17.72
C ASP A 4 5.83 -7.26 16.68
N ILE A 5 4.96 -8.29 16.77
CA ILE A 5 3.83 -8.48 15.86
C ILE A 5 2.83 -7.31 15.92
N ASN A 6 2.56 -6.77 17.12
CA ASN A 6 1.63 -5.63 17.26
C ASN A 6 2.18 -4.36 16.61
N VAL A 7 3.49 -4.11 16.72
CA VAL A 7 4.15 -3.00 16.02
C VAL A 7 4.07 -3.20 14.50
N GLN A 8 4.29 -4.41 14.02
CA GLN A 8 4.16 -4.74 12.60
C GLN A 8 2.74 -4.52 12.09
N LEU A 9 1.73 -5.00 12.83
CA LEU A 9 0.33 -4.78 12.50
C LEU A 9 0.00 -3.28 12.38
N ALA A 10 0.46 -2.47 13.35
CA ALA A 10 0.27 -1.03 13.32
C ALA A 10 0.90 -0.38 12.07
N ILE A 11 2.11 -0.77 11.68
CA ILE A 11 2.76 -0.28 10.46
C ILE A 11 1.90 -0.57 9.22
N TYR A 12 1.37 -1.79 9.10
CA TYR A 12 0.53 -2.15 7.96
C TYR A 12 -0.85 -1.49 8.00
N THR A 13 -1.42 -1.23 9.17
CA THR A 13 -2.62 -0.39 9.28
C THR A 13 -2.38 1.03 8.79
N TRP A 14 -1.23 1.63 9.11
CA TRP A 14 -0.85 2.95 8.56
C TRP A 14 -0.62 2.91 7.05
N LEU A 15 0.00 1.83 6.53
CA LEU A 15 0.15 1.63 5.08
C LEU A 15 -1.22 1.55 4.38
N GLN A 16 -2.16 0.80 4.96
CA GLN A 16 -3.53 0.71 4.44
C GLN A 16 -4.19 2.09 4.40
N ALA A 17 -4.05 2.89 5.47
CA ALA A 17 -4.59 4.24 5.53
C ALA A 17 -4.01 5.16 4.45
N ILE A 18 -2.71 5.05 4.15
CA ILE A 18 -2.08 5.77 3.03
C ILE A 18 -2.72 5.36 1.71
N GLY A 19 -2.86 4.05 1.46
CA GLY A 19 -3.52 3.55 0.26
C GLY A 19 -4.97 4.04 0.13
N THR A 20 -5.72 4.14 1.23
CA THR A 20 -7.09 4.70 1.24
C THR A 20 -7.11 6.17 0.85
N ASN A 21 -6.18 6.98 1.37
CA ASN A 21 -6.09 8.40 1.01
C ASN A 21 -5.72 8.60 -0.46
N ILE A 22 -4.76 7.83 -0.98
CA ILE A 22 -4.38 7.88 -2.40
C ILE A 22 -5.58 7.51 -3.28
N THR A 23 -6.31 6.43 -2.94
CA THR A 23 -7.54 6.06 -3.66
C THR A 23 -8.58 7.18 -3.59
N ALA A 24 -8.78 7.82 -2.44
CA ALA A 24 -9.75 8.91 -2.28
C ALA A 24 -9.38 10.16 -3.13
N ILE A 25 -8.09 10.49 -3.21
CA ILE A 25 -7.60 11.55 -4.09
C ILE A 25 -7.86 11.19 -5.56
N GLY A 26 -7.56 9.95 -5.95
CA GLY A 26 -7.82 9.46 -7.30
C GLY A 26 -9.31 9.51 -7.67
N GLN A 27 -10.18 9.04 -6.77
CA GLN A 27 -11.64 9.14 -6.93
C GLN A 27 -12.12 10.59 -7.09
N THR A 28 -11.52 11.52 -6.36
CA THR A 28 -11.84 12.95 -6.50
C THR A 28 -11.45 13.48 -7.88
N LYS A 29 -10.29 13.07 -8.41
CA LYS A 29 -9.79 13.48 -9.74
C LYS A 29 -10.61 12.89 -10.90
N ILE A 30 -11.13 11.68 -10.75
CA ILE A 30 -12.04 11.05 -11.73
C ILE A 30 -13.33 11.88 -11.95
N LEU A 31 -13.73 12.71 -10.99
CA LEU A 31 -14.88 13.61 -11.15
C LEU A 31 -14.56 14.89 -11.94
N SER A 32 -13.31 15.08 -12.36
CA SER A 32 -12.88 16.23 -13.17
C SER A 32 -13.49 16.22 -14.57
N ARG A 33 -13.65 17.40 -15.17
CA ARG A 33 -14.04 17.55 -16.57
C ARG A 33 -12.90 17.33 -17.56
N SER A 34 -11.65 17.37 -17.09
CA SER A 34 -10.47 17.10 -17.92
C SER A 34 -10.21 15.59 -17.98
N THR A 35 -10.17 15.03 -19.18
CA THR A 35 -9.85 13.61 -19.41
C THR A 35 -8.46 13.24 -18.87
N GLU A 36 -7.48 14.13 -19.02
CA GLU A 36 -6.14 13.95 -18.46
C GLU A 36 -6.16 13.82 -16.93
N VAL A 37 -6.94 14.65 -16.25
CA VAL A 37 -7.10 14.58 -14.79
C VAL A 37 -7.87 13.33 -14.37
N GLN A 38 -8.80 12.85 -15.20
CA GLN A 38 -9.50 11.59 -14.94
C GLN A 38 -8.54 10.39 -15.04
N ASP A 39 -7.68 10.37 -16.05
CA ASP A 39 -6.69 9.31 -16.26
C ASP A 39 -5.67 9.28 -15.10
N GLU A 40 -5.18 10.45 -14.67
CA GLU A 40 -4.35 10.57 -13.47
C GLU A 40 -5.10 10.05 -12.23
N GLY A 41 -6.39 10.39 -12.09
CA GLY A 41 -7.23 9.90 -11.02
C GLY A 41 -7.37 8.38 -11.01
N GLN A 42 -7.52 7.77 -12.18
CA GLN A 42 -7.62 6.31 -12.33
C GLN A 42 -6.30 5.62 -11.94
N ASN A 43 -5.17 6.20 -12.29
CA ASN A 43 -3.84 5.72 -11.89
C ASN A 43 -3.67 5.76 -10.36
N LEU A 44 -4.08 6.86 -9.72
CA LEU A 44 -4.03 6.99 -8.26
C LEU A 44 -4.95 5.98 -7.57
N VAL A 45 -6.16 5.72 -8.09
CA VAL A 45 -7.04 4.68 -7.57
C VAL A 45 -6.37 3.30 -7.61
N VAL A 46 -5.71 2.97 -8.72
CA VAL A 46 -5.00 1.69 -8.87
C VAL A 46 -3.85 1.59 -7.86
N ILE A 47 -3.03 2.63 -7.73
CA ILE A 47 -1.91 2.67 -6.77
C ILE A 47 -2.43 2.49 -5.33
N GLY A 48 -3.46 3.24 -4.94
CA GLY A 48 -4.04 3.14 -3.61
C GLY A 48 -4.59 1.75 -3.29
N ASN A 49 -5.27 1.11 -4.25
CA ASN A 49 -5.81 -0.25 -4.10
C ASN A 49 -4.70 -1.31 -3.99
N ILE A 50 -3.59 -1.16 -4.72
CA ILE A 50 -2.42 -2.03 -4.60
C ILE A 50 -1.84 -1.95 -3.18
N ILE A 51 -1.61 -0.73 -2.68
CA ILE A 51 -1.08 -0.48 -1.34
C ILE A 51 -1.99 -1.11 -0.25
N GLN A 52 -3.31 -0.91 -0.35
CA GLN A 52 -4.27 -1.51 0.57
C GLN A 52 -4.26 -3.03 0.52
N SER A 53 -4.15 -3.62 -0.66
CA SER A 53 -4.14 -5.09 -0.84
C SER A 53 -2.90 -5.72 -0.20
N ILE A 54 -1.74 -5.08 -0.33
CA ILE A 54 -0.49 -5.49 0.34
C ILE A 54 -0.65 -5.43 1.86
N ALA A 55 -1.16 -4.30 2.36
CA ALA A 55 -1.39 -4.15 3.79
C ALA A 55 -2.35 -5.22 4.32
N ASN A 56 -3.43 -5.51 3.61
CA ASN A 56 -4.39 -6.54 3.98
C ASN A 56 -3.77 -7.94 3.98
N ALA A 57 -2.94 -8.27 2.99
CA ALA A 57 -2.28 -9.56 2.90
C ALA A 57 -1.33 -9.80 4.09
N VAL A 58 -0.51 -8.81 4.43
CA VAL A 58 0.44 -8.95 5.54
C VAL A 58 -0.27 -8.91 6.90
N GLN A 59 -1.28 -8.05 7.08
CA GLN A 59 -2.09 -8.05 8.31
C GLN A 59 -2.78 -9.39 8.52
N THR A 60 -3.27 -10.02 7.44
CA THR A 60 -3.84 -11.38 7.50
C THR A 60 -2.80 -12.40 7.96
N GLU A 61 -1.61 -12.39 7.37
CA GLU A 61 -0.51 -13.30 7.75
C GLU A 61 -0.08 -13.10 9.21
N LEU A 62 0.09 -11.85 9.67
CA LEU A 62 0.46 -11.52 11.04
C LEU A 62 -0.62 -11.92 12.04
N THR A 63 -1.89 -11.73 11.69
CA THR A 63 -3.02 -12.16 12.53
C THR A 63 -3.05 -13.69 12.65
N LEU A 64 -2.78 -14.42 11.56
CA LEU A 64 -2.65 -15.88 11.60
C LEU A 64 -1.47 -16.34 12.47
N GLN A 65 -0.35 -15.59 12.52
CA GLN A 65 0.77 -15.90 13.42
C GLN A 65 0.41 -15.72 14.91
N GLN A 66 -0.60 -14.91 15.25
CA GLN A 66 -1.11 -14.80 16.61
C GLN A 66 -2.08 -15.94 16.98
N THR A 67 -2.55 -16.71 16.00
CA THR A 67 -3.36 -17.90 16.29
C THR A 67 -2.46 -19.07 16.70
N PRO A 68 -2.80 -19.80 17.79
CA PRO A 68 -1.90 -20.77 18.44
C PRO A 68 -1.54 -22.03 17.62
N PHE A 69 -1.85 -22.07 16.32
CA PHE A 69 -1.70 -23.26 15.47
C PHE A 69 -0.72 -23.11 14.28
N VAL A 70 -0.09 -21.94 14.05
CA VAL A 70 0.77 -21.76 12.87
C VAL A 70 2.24 -21.59 13.28
N THR A 71 2.99 -22.69 13.20
CA THR A 71 4.44 -22.70 13.42
C THR A 71 5.19 -22.29 12.16
N ASN A 72 6.03 -21.25 12.30
CA ASN A 72 7.17 -20.91 11.44
C ASN A 72 6.85 -20.10 10.15
N LYS A 73 7.33 -18.84 10.09
CA LYS A 73 8.34 -18.33 9.13
C LYS A 73 8.35 -16.79 9.09
N SER A 74 9.25 -16.13 9.81
CA SER A 74 9.38 -14.66 9.82
C SER A 74 10.85 -14.24 9.60
N ALA A 75 11.14 -13.73 8.40
CA ALA A 75 12.34 -12.97 8.02
C ALA A 75 12.24 -12.42 6.57
N ASN A 76 11.55 -13.12 5.67
CA ASN A 76 11.44 -12.73 4.25
C ASN A 76 10.44 -11.58 3.98
N ASN A 77 9.43 -11.37 4.83
CA ASN A 77 8.40 -10.35 4.57
C ASN A 77 8.90 -8.90 4.67
N TRP A 78 9.88 -8.61 5.53
CA TRP A 78 10.37 -7.24 5.74
C TRP A 78 11.22 -6.71 4.58
N ASN A 79 12.07 -7.56 4.01
CA ASN A 79 12.83 -7.20 2.81
C ASN A 79 11.91 -7.07 1.59
N ALA A 80 10.94 -7.98 1.43
CA ALA A 80 9.95 -7.88 0.36
C ALA A 80 9.12 -6.60 0.48
N PHE A 81 8.75 -6.23 1.72
CA PHE A 81 8.03 -5.00 2.00
C PHE A 81 8.87 -3.74 1.70
N GLY A 82 10.15 -3.73 2.10
CA GLY A 82 11.06 -2.62 1.81
C GLY A 82 11.24 -2.39 0.30
N SER A 83 11.49 -3.46 -0.45
CA SER A 83 11.61 -3.40 -1.91
C SER A 83 10.33 -2.93 -2.60
N LEU A 84 9.16 -3.31 -2.05
CA LEU A 84 7.86 -2.92 -2.57
C LEU A 84 7.54 -1.45 -2.30
N LEU A 85 7.81 -0.96 -1.09
CA LEU A 85 7.74 0.47 -0.78
C LEU A 85 8.65 1.28 -1.70
N GLN A 86 9.87 0.79 -1.96
CA GLN A 86 10.80 1.44 -2.87
C GLN A 86 10.28 1.44 -4.31
N SER A 87 9.68 0.34 -4.78
CA SER A 87 9.05 0.26 -6.10
C SER A 87 7.88 1.23 -6.24
N ILE A 88 7.04 1.36 -5.22
CA ILE A 88 5.93 2.34 -5.22
C ILE A 88 6.49 3.76 -5.27
N GLY A 89 7.52 4.06 -4.48
CA GLY A 89 8.20 5.35 -4.51
C GLY A 89 8.75 5.69 -5.89
N ASN A 90 9.36 4.71 -6.58
CA ASN A 90 9.87 4.88 -7.93
C ASN A 90 8.74 5.11 -8.95
N SER A 91 7.62 4.39 -8.83
CA SER A 91 6.45 4.59 -9.70
C SER A 91 5.78 5.95 -9.51
N ILE A 92 5.68 6.42 -8.26
CA ILE A 92 5.17 7.77 -7.95
C ILE A 92 6.12 8.83 -8.51
N GLN A 93 7.43 8.64 -8.38
CA GLN A 93 8.43 9.55 -8.92
C GLN A 93 8.34 9.62 -10.45
N ALA A 94 8.10 8.49 -11.13
CA ALA A 94 7.90 8.45 -12.57
C ALA A 94 6.65 9.23 -13.01
N ILE A 95 5.50 9.01 -12.36
CA ILE A 95 4.25 9.75 -12.67
C ILE A 95 4.42 11.25 -12.39
N ALA A 96 5.08 11.62 -11.28
CA ALA A 96 5.34 13.02 -10.96
C ALA A 96 6.29 13.68 -11.96
N THR A 97 7.20 12.92 -12.58
CA THR A 97 8.11 13.41 -13.62
C THR A 97 7.37 13.56 -14.95
N GLU A 98 6.53 12.59 -15.33
CA GLU A 98 5.71 12.66 -16.55
C GLU A 98 4.67 13.79 -16.52
N ALA A 99 4.13 14.15 -15.36
CA ALA A 99 3.20 15.27 -15.21
C ALA A 99 3.88 16.66 -15.21
N SER A 100 5.21 16.72 -15.25
CA SER A 100 5.98 17.98 -15.26
C SER A 100 6.53 18.39 -16.64
N ASP A 101 6.35 17.54 -17.64
CA ASP A 101 6.65 17.79 -19.07
C ASP A 101 5.38 18.14 -19.85
#